data_AF-A0A9R1NPC2-F1
#
_entry.id   AF-A0A9R1NPC2-F1
#
_cell.length_a   1.000
_cell.length_b   1.000
_cell.length_c   1.000
_cell.angle_alpha   90.00
_cell.angle_beta   90.00
_cell.angle_gamma   90.00
#
_symmetry.space_group_name_H-M   'P 1'
#
loop_
_entity.id
_entity.type
_entity.pdbx_description
1 polymer ?
#
loop_
_entity_poly.entity_id
_entity_poly.type
_entity_poly.pdbx_seq_one_letter_code
_entity_poly.pdbx_strand_id
1 'polypeptide(L)'
;MSAATAALRPTEPFPLPSGLSLARRLKLLLSFSRADLSVSPVDEWQLKSALLAFLRNPPLSLSLLQDSDLSVSRLPDLQKRRRDDPVASGILYVRDLSFLRPSNRTGDDEAEKMTPEQEEKKYSQWRSSLIEKLDGIELNHKGVMYRMSAEIPASDDFMAMKKSWEDFYASELFSTRNPVRKIAKRPDTILVRGVPSRWFAETRISSKASTLVTHTIFSALGKIRTLNISNDDELDEKKDETNKGLISGLNCKVWVQFENYDDFHNAMKALCGRSLEKKFYKTNG
;
A
#
# COMPACT_ATOMS: atom_id res chain seq x y z
N MET A 1 -3.58 15.29 21.42
CA MET A 1 -3.79 15.40 19.97
C MET A 1 -2.43 15.62 19.33
N SER A 2 -1.93 14.70 18.51
CA SER A 2 -0.83 15.06 17.60
C SER A 2 -1.48 15.73 16.39
N ALA A 3 -1.48 17.06 16.32
CA ALA A 3 -2.08 17.82 15.22
C ALA A 3 -1.48 17.46 13.84
N ALA A 4 -0.33 16.77 13.82
CA ALA A 4 0.43 16.46 12.62
C ALA A 4 -0.21 15.39 11.71
N THR A 5 -1.07 14.50 12.22
CA THR A 5 -1.70 13.45 11.39
C THR A 5 -3.00 13.87 10.72
N ALA A 6 -3.68 14.91 11.21
CA ALA A 6 -4.96 15.37 10.67
C ALA A 6 -4.81 16.16 9.35
N ALA A 7 -3.69 16.84 9.15
CA ALA A 7 -3.43 17.75 8.01
C ALA A 7 -2.49 17.15 6.95
N LEU A 8 -2.51 15.83 6.77
CA LEU A 8 -1.56 15.15 5.90
C LEU A 8 -1.90 15.33 4.42
N ARG A 9 -1.04 16.05 3.71
CA ARG A 9 -1.18 16.20 2.26
C ARG A 9 -0.98 14.86 1.51
N PRO A 10 -1.75 14.60 0.44
CA PRO A 10 -1.66 13.38 -0.35
C PRO A 10 -0.31 13.18 -1.05
N THR A 11 0.47 14.24 -1.26
CA THR A 11 1.72 14.19 -2.02
C THR A 11 2.98 14.32 -1.16
N GLU A 12 2.86 14.58 0.14
CA GLU A 12 4.00 14.83 1.03
C GLU A 12 4.29 13.60 1.93
N PRO A 13 5.58 13.28 2.15
CA PRO A 13 5.96 12.23 3.09
C PRO A 13 5.69 12.68 4.53
N PHE A 14 5.24 11.76 5.37
CA PHE A 14 5.07 12.02 6.80
C PHE A 14 6.36 11.63 7.55
N PRO A 15 7.08 12.59 8.17
CA PRO A 15 8.28 12.27 8.92
C PRO A 15 7.92 11.47 10.19
N LEU A 16 8.70 10.43 10.46
CA LEU A 16 8.63 9.65 11.69
C LEU A 16 9.95 9.77 12.47
N PRO A 17 9.95 9.50 13.78
CA PRO A 17 11.19 9.38 14.55
C PRO A 17 12.18 8.37 13.96
N SER A 18 13.43 8.44 14.42
CA SER A 18 14.48 7.47 14.06
C SER A 18 14.84 7.43 12.56
N GLY A 19 14.66 8.56 11.85
CA GLY A 19 15.00 8.70 10.43
C GLY A 19 14.08 7.94 9.48
N LEU A 20 12.90 7.54 9.97
CA LEU A 20 11.85 6.92 9.18
C LEU A 20 10.93 7.98 8.59
N SER A 21 10.25 7.63 7.50
CA SER A 21 9.18 8.43 6.95
C SER A 21 8.15 7.54 6.27
N LEU A 22 6.88 7.94 6.28
CA LEU A 22 5.86 7.34 5.44
C LEU A 22 5.83 8.08 4.11
N ALA A 23 6.38 7.47 3.07
CA ALA A 23 6.35 8.00 1.71
C ALA A 23 5.06 7.58 0.99
N ARG A 24 4.43 8.51 0.28
CA ARG A 24 3.22 8.24 -0.50
C ARG A 24 3.54 7.35 -1.70
N ARG A 25 2.63 6.39 -1.96
CA ARG A 25 2.69 5.54 -3.14
C ARG A 25 1.29 5.05 -3.51
N LEU A 26 1.05 4.84 -4.80
CA LEU A 26 -0.05 4.00 -5.26
C LEU A 26 0.47 2.58 -5.43
N LYS A 27 -0.23 1.59 -4.87
CA LYS A 27 -0.02 0.17 -5.19
C LYS A 27 -1.23 -0.34 -5.94
N LEU A 28 -0.98 -0.99 -7.06
CA LEU A 28 -2.00 -1.70 -7.83
C LEU A 28 -1.66 -3.19 -7.85
N LEU A 29 -2.68 -4.01 -7.64
CA LEU A 29 -2.63 -5.45 -7.86
C LEU A 29 -3.05 -5.68 -9.31
N LEU A 30 -2.20 -6.35 -10.06
CA LEU A 30 -2.44 -6.66 -11.46
C LEU A 30 -2.73 -8.15 -11.58
N SER A 31 -3.74 -8.50 -12.37
CA SER A 31 -4.03 -9.88 -12.74
C SER A 31 -4.03 -10.01 -14.25
N PHE A 32 -3.45 -11.08 -14.77
CA PHE A 32 -3.35 -11.33 -16.21
C PHE A 32 -4.06 -12.63 -16.55
N SER A 33 -5.15 -12.57 -17.32
CA SER A 33 -5.83 -13.73 -17.89
C SER A 33 -5.49 -13.86 -19.38
N ARG A 34 -5.65 -15.05 -19.95
CA ARG A 34 -5.41 -15.25 -21.39
C ARG A 34 -6.63 -14.79 -22.18
N ALA A 35 -6.41 -13.92 -23.16
CA ALA A 35 -7.45 -13.50 -24.09
C ALA A 35 -7.59 -14.48 -25.27
N ASP A 36 -6.52 -15.20 -25.61
CA ASP A 36 -6.48 -16.17 -26.71
C ASP A 36 -6.56 -17.64 -26.22
N LEU A 37 -6.49 -18.57 -27.18
CA LEU A 37 -6.49 -20.02 -26.94
C LEU A 37 -5.06 -20.57 -26.73
N SER A 38 -4.05 -19.72 -26.56
CA SER A 38 -2.66 -20.15 -26.45
C SER A 38 -2.43 -20.91 -25.14
N VAL A 39 -1.67 -22.00 -25.20
CA VAL A 39 -1.25 -22.78 -24.03
C VAL A 39 0.20 -22.45 -23.61
N SER A 40 0.83 -21.50 -24.31
CA SER A 40 2.24 -21.16 -24.11
C SER A 40 2.56 -20.72 -22.67
N PRO A 41 3.73 -21.11 -22.14
CA PRO A 41 4.13 -20.71 -20.79
C PRO A 41 4.25 -19.19 -20.70
N VAL A 42 3.88 -18.63 -19.55
CA VAL A 42 4.02 -17.19 -19.29
C VAL A 42 5.50 -16.87 -19.07
N ASP A 43 6.05 -16.02 -19.94
CA ASP A 43 7.38 -15.44 -19.75
C ASP A 43 7.28 -14.17 -18.91
N GLU A 44 7.59 -14.29 -17.61
CA GLU A 44 7.47 -13.21 -16.62
C GLU A 44 8.31 -11.98 -16.99
N TRP A 45 9.54 -12.18 -17.46
CA TRP A 45 10.45 -11.10 -17.79
C TRP A 45 9.98 -10.33 -19.01
N GLN A 46 9.46 -11.04 -20.02
CA GLN A 46 8.93 -10.40 -21.22
C GLN A 46 7.62 -9.67 -20.94
N LEU A 47 6.70 -10.28 -20.19
CA LEU A 47 5.44 -9.63 -19.79
C LEU A 47 5.73 -8.35 -18.97
N LYS A 48 6.67 -8.43 -18.03
CA LYS A 48 7.14 -7.28 -17.26
C LYS A 48 7.70 -6.18 -18.18
N SER A 49 8.56 -6.54 -19.13
CA SER A 49 9.20 -5.58 -20.04
C SER A 49 8.21 -4.89 -20.96
N ALA A 50 7.25 -5.64 -21.54
CA ALA A 50 6.19 -5.10 -22.37
C ALA A 50 5.28 -4.15 -21.58
N LEU A 51 4.91 -4.52 -20.35
CA LEU A 51 4.11 -3.68 -19.49
C LEU A 51 4.85 -2.40 -19.08
N LEU A 52 6.13 -2.47 -18.72
CA LEU A 52 6.94 -1.27 -18.42
C LEU A 52 7.00 -0.33 -19.62
N ALA A 53 7.19 -0.85 -20.82
CA ALA A 53 7.19 -0.05 -22.04
C ALA A 53 5.84 0.64 -22.25
N PHE A 54 4.73 -0.06 -22.03
CA PHE A 54 3.39 0.52 -22.11
C PHE A 54 3.16 1.61 -21.05
N LEU A 55 3.51 1.36 -19.78
CA LEU A 55 3.30 2.30 -18.67
C LEU A 55 4.11 3.60 -18.82
N ARG A 56 5.34 3.51 -19.34
CA ARG A 56 6.24 4.66 -19.51
C ARG A 56 5.85 5.58 -20.66
N ASN A 57 5.19 5.02 -21.69
CA ASN A 57 4.81 5.73 -22.90
C ASN A 57 3.37 6.30 -22.81
N PRO A 58 2.98 7.23 -23.71
CA PRO A 58 1.59 7.65 -23.83
C PRO A 58 0.68 6.43 -24.07
N PRO A 59 -0.52 6.37 -23.44
CA PRO A 59 -1.27 7.47 -22.82
C PRO A 59 -1.10 7.62 -21.28
N LEU A 60 -0.21 6.84 -20.66
CA LEU A 60 -0.03 6.82 -19.20
C LEU A 60 1.14 7.67 -18.72
N SER A 61 2.20 7.78 -19.53
CA SER A 61 3.34 8.69 -19.31
C SER A 61 3.97 8.61 -17.91
N LEU A 62 4.03 7.40 -17.33
CA LEU A 62 4.66 7.15 -16.03
C LEU A 62 6.19 6.98 -16.20
N SER A 63 6.84 7.97 -16.79
CA SER A 63 8.22 7.86 -17.28
C SER A 63 9.27 7.64 -16.18
N LEU A 64 8.95 7.97 -14.92
CA LEU A 64 9.84 7.81 -13.77
C LEU A 64 9.73 6.43 -13.08
N LEU A 65 8.90 5.52 -13.59
CA LEU A 65 8.81 4.15 -13.08
C LEU A 65 10.14 3.42 -13.23
N GLN A 66 10.65 2.87 -12.13
CA GLN A 66 11.83 2.01 -12.13
C GLN A 66 11.44 0.56 -12.39
N ASP A 67 12.39 -0.26 -12.83
CA ASP A 67 12.13 -1.69 -13.05
C ASP A 67 11.78 -2.42 -11.75
N SER A 68 12.23 -1.92 -10.60
CA SER A 68 11.89 -2.44 -9.27
C SER A 68 10.46 -2.11 -8.82
N ASP A 69 9.80 -1.16 -9.48
CA ASP A 69 8.44 -0.74 -9.14
C ASP A 69 7.37 -1.67 -9.73
N LEU A 70 7.76 -2.56 -10.65
CA LEU A 70 6.88 -3.60 -11.20
C LEU A 70 7.44 -4.99 -10.90
N SER A 71 6.64 -5.82 -10.25
CA SER A 71 6.85 -7.26 -10.17
C SER A 71 5.75 -7.98 -10.93
N VAL A 72 6.13 -9.01 -11.67
CA VAL A 72 5.21 -9.92 -12.36
C VAL A 72 5.67 -11.33 -12.05
N SER A 73 4.72 -12.21 -11.74
CA SER A 73 4.98 -13.60 -11.38
C SER A 73 3.88 -14.50 -11.92
N ARG A 74 4.25 -15.64 -12.50
CA ARG A 74 3.31 -16.63 -12.99
C ARG A 74 2.59 -17.29 -11.82
N LEU A 75 1.31 -17.60 -11.99
CA LEU A 75 0.58 -18.32 -10.96
C LEU A 75 0.80 -19.83 -11.08
N PRO A 76 0.83 -20.59 -9.97
CA PRO A 76 0.99 -22.03 -9.99
C PRO A 76 -0.24 -22.72 -10.61
N ASP A 77 -0.08 -23.99 -10.94
CA ASP A 77 -1.16 -24.88 -11.42
C ASP A 77 -1.94 -24.36 -12.65
N LEU A 78 -1.22 -23.83 -13.65
CA LEU A 78 -1.82 -23.32 -14.90
C LEU A 78 -2.76 -24.33 -15.59
N GLN A 79 -2.54 -25.63 -15.43
CA GLN A 79 -3.36 -26.68 -16.04
C GLN A 79 -4.72 -26.90 -15.34
N LYS A 80 -4.87 -26.49 -14.08
CA LYS A 80 -6.13 -26.63 -13.32
C LYS A 80 -7.01 -25.39 -13.40
N ARG A 81 -6.49 -24.32 -14.01
CA ARG A 81 -7.15 -23.01 -14.09
C ARG A 81 -8.17 -22.97 -15.23
N ARG A 82 -9.29 -22.31 -14.98
CA ARG A 82 -10.29 -22.00 -16.01
C ARG A 82 -9.74 -20.94 -16.95
N ARG A 83 -10.36 -20.80 -18.12
CA ARG A 83 -9.93 -19.83 -19.14
C ARG A 83 -9.85 -18.40 -18.62
N ASP A 84 -10.85 -18.00 -17.83
CA ASP A 84 -10.95 -16.65 -17.29
C ASP A 84 -10.12 -16.44 -16.02
N ASP A 85 -9.55 -17.51 -15.47
CA ASP A 85 -8.70 -17.42 -14.29
C ASP A 85 -7.37 -16.76 -14.66
N PRO A 86 -6.81 -15.93 -13.76
CA PRO A 86 -5.51 -15.32 -14.00
C PRO A 86 -4.42 -16.39 -14.08
N VAL A 87 -3.52 -16.23 -15.04
CA VAL A 87 -2.33 -17.06 -15.26
C VAL A 87 -1.06 -16.42 -14.70
N ALA A 88 -1.09 -15.12 -14.45
CA ALA A 88 -0.04 -14.39 -13.76
C ALA A 88 -0.64 -13.29 -12.89
N SER A 89 0.14 -12.87 -11.89
CA SER A 89 -0.15 -11.74 -11.03
C SER A 89 1.00 -10.75 -11.07
N GLY A 90 0.72 -9.49 -10.74
CA GLY A 90 1.72 -8.46 -10.63
C GLY A 90 1.41 -7.43 -9.56
N ILE A 91 2.43 -6.69 -9.17
CA ILE A 91 2.30 -5.55 -8.26
C ILE A 91 3.00 -4.37 -8.92
N LEU A 92 2.27 -3.28 -9.09
CA LEU A 92 2.79 -2.02 -9.59
C LEU A 92 2.80 -0.97 -8.47
N TYR A 93 3.94 -0.33 -8.29
CA TYR A 93 4.15 0.78 -7.37
C TYR A 93 4.37 2.09 -8.14
N VAL A 94 3.45 3.05 -8.01
CA VAL A 94 3.70 4.42 -8.49
C VAL A 94 4.13 5.28 -7.31
N ARG A 95 5.43 5.60 -7.25
CA ARG A 95 6.04 6.36 -6.14
C ARG A 95 6.16 7.85 -6.44
N ASP A 96 6.47 8.21 -7.68
CA ASP A 96 6.44 9.62 -8.07
C ASP A 96 5.00 10.06 -8.27
N LEU A 97 4.57 11.02 -7.45
CA LEU A 97 3.26 11.67 -7.52
C LEU A 97 3.43 13.19 -7.63
N SER A 98 4.64 13.66 -7.94
CA SER A 98 4.98 15.07 -8.00
C SER A 98 4.20 15.81 -9.09
N PHE A 99 3.85 15.13 -10.19
CA PHE A 99 3.02 15.67 -11.27
C PHE A 99 1.58 15.99 -10.86
N LEU A 100 1.11 15.47 -9.72
CA LEU A 100 -0.19 15.83 -9.16
C LEU A 100 -0.15 17.13 -8.37
N ARG A 101 1.03 17.59 -7.96
CA ARG A 101 1.18 18.86 -7.24
C ARG A 101 0.81 20.04 -8.16
N PRO A 102 0.30 21.14 -7.59
CA PRO A 102 0.13 22.36 -8.35
C PRO A 102 1.47 22.79 -8.97
N SER A 103 1.46 23.16 -10.24
CA SER A 103 2.62 23.74 -10.90
C SER A 103 2.80 25.18 -10.38
N ASN A 104 3.92 25.47 -9.72
CA ASN A 104 4.32 26.86 -9.41
C ASN A 104 4.80 27.64 -10.64
N ARG A 105 4.55 27.15 -11.87
CA ARG A 105 5.03 27.78 -13.11
C ARG A 105 3.99 28.71 -13.71
N THR A 106 3.76 29.83 -13.03
CA THR A 106 3.51 31.12 -13.67
C THR A 106 3.80 32.17 -12.61
N GLY A 107 4.69 33.11 -12.93
CA GLY A 107 5.10 34.19 -12.04
C GLY A 107 4.03 35.26 -11.89
N ASP A 108 2.80 34.86 -11.58
CA ASP A 108 1.76 35.74 -11.09
C ASP A 108 1.53 35.36 -9.62
N ASP A 109 1.81 36.32 -8.74
CA ASP A 109 1.48 36.27 -7.33
C ASP A 109 -0.01 35.89 -7.17
N GLU A 110 -0.30 34.91 -6.29
CA GLU A 110 -1.60 34.24 -6.08
C GLU A 110 -1.90 32.98 -6.91
N ALA A 111 -0.91 32.08 -7.07
CA ALA A 111 -1.25 30.67 -7.26
C ALA A 111 -1.97 30.16 -5.98
N GLU A 112 -3.32 30.18 -5.99
CA GLU A 112 -4.14 29.65 -4.90
C GLU A 112 -3.62 28.27 -4.50
N LYS A 113 -3.03 28.19 -3.30
CA LYS A 113 -2.56 26.93 -2.73
C LYS A 113 -3.78 26.02 -2.59
N MET A 114 -3.86 25.01 -3.45
CA MET A 114 -4.91 24.00 -3.44
C MET A 114 -5.10 23.45 -2.02
N THR A 115 -6.35 23.38 -1.54
CA THR A 115 -6.63 22.89 -0.19
C THR A 115 -6.33 21.39 -0.10
N PRO A 116 -6.06 20.82 1.09
CA PRO A 116 -5.82 19.39 1.24
C PRO A 116 -6.94 18.51 0.67
N GLU A 117 -8.19 18.97 0.76
CA GLU A 117 -9.36 18.27 0.23
C GLU A 117 -9.39 18.28 -1.30
N GLN A 118 -9.01 19.40 -1.92
CA GLN A 118 -8.90 19.50 -3.38
C GLN A 118 -7.77 18.60 -3.92
N GLU A 119 -6.63 18.54 -3.23
CA GLU A 119 -5.54 17.62 -3.57
C GLU A 119 -5.98 16.16 -3.44
N GLU A 120 -6.71 15.81 -2.39
CA GLU A 120 -7.22 14.45 -2.15
C GLU A 120 -8.25 14.05 -3.22
N LYS A 121 -9.09 14.99 -3.67
CA LYS A 121 -10.03 14.79 -4.79
C LYS A 121 -9.30 14.60 -6.12
N LYS A 122 -8.31 15.44 -6.43
CA LYS A 122 -7.50 15.32 -7.65
C LYS A 122 -6.75 13.99 -7.70
N TYR A 123 -6.15 13.59 -6.59
CA TYR A 123 -5.50 12.28 -6.44
C TYR A 123 -6.49 11.14 -6.69
N SER A 124 -7.68 11.21 -6.08
CA SER A 124 -8.71 10.18 -6.24
C SER A 124 -9.19 10.05 -7.69
N GLN A 125 -9.41 11.17 -8.38
CA GLN A 125 -9.81 11.20 -9.80
C GLN A 125 -8.71 10.61 -10.70
N TRP A 126 -7.46 11.03 -10.49
CA TRP A 126 -6.33 10.47 -11.24
C TRP A 126 -6.19 8.97 -11.00
N ARG A 127 -6.31 8.53 -9.74
CA ARG A 127 -6.25 7.11 -9.35
C ARG A 127 -7.30 6.29 -10.07
N SER A 128 -8.56 6.74 -10.08
CA SER A 128 -9.64 6.06 -10.80
C SER A 128 -9.40 6.02 -12.30
N SER A 129 -9.00 7.15 -12.90
CA SER A 129 -8.68 7.20 -14.34
C SER A 129 -7.53 6.27 -14.72
N LEU A 130 -6.52 6.13 -13.86
CA LEU A 130 -5.42 5.19 -14.09
C LEU A 130 -5.92 3.74 -14.10
N ILE A 131 -6.80 3.38 -13.16
CA ILE A 131 -7.38 2.02 -13.09
C ILE A 131 -8.23 1.75 -14.32
N GLU A 132 -9.12 2.67 -14.69
CA GLU A 132 -9.95 2.55 -15.91
C GLU A 132 -9.11 2.40 -17.18
N LYS A 133 -7.97 3.08 -17.25
CA LYS A 133 -7.05 2.94 -18.39
C LYS A 133 -6.36 1.59 -18.40
N LEU A 134 -6.04 1.02 -17.24
CA LEU A 134 -5.31 -0.24 -17.10
C LEU A 134 -6.22 -1.47 -17.21
N ASP A 135 -7.45 -1.35 -16.74
CA ASP A 135 -8.42 -2.43 -16.72
C ASP A 135 -8.89 -2.77 -18.14
N GLY A 136 -8.85 -4.06 -18.48
CA GLY A 136 -9.27 -4.55 -19.79
C GLY A 136 -8.25 -4.36 -20.92
N ILE A 137 -7.05 -3.84 -20.65
CA ILE A 137 -5.99 -3.77 -21.67
C ILE A 137 -5.62 -5.16 -22.14
N GLU A 138 -5.57 -5.34 -23.45
CA GLU A 138 -5.03 -6.54 -24.09
C GLU A 138 -3.58 -6.30 -24.52
N LEU A 139 -2.65 -6.99 -23.85
CA LEU A 139 -1.22 -6.98 -24.16
C LEU A 139 -0.92 -8.10 -25.16
N ASN A 140 -0.53 -7.75 -26.38
CA ASN A 140 -0.03 -8.70 -27.36
C ASN A 140 1.48 -8.85 -27.21
N HIS A 141 1.94 -10.08 -27.00
CA HIS A 141 3.35 -10.38 -27.11
C HIS A 141 3.60 -11.75 -27.75
N LYS A 142 4.36 -11.75 -28.86
CA LYS A 142 4.73 -12.97 -29.63
C LYS A 142 3.53 -13.86 -29.99
N GLY A 143 2.37 -13.25 -30.29
CA GLY A 143 1.14 -13.97 -30.64
C GLY A 143 0.39 -14.56 -29.44
N VAL A 144 0.77 -14.18 -28.22
CA VAL A 144 0.01 -14.46 -26.99
C VAL A 144 -0.66 -13.19 -26.52
N MET A 145 -1.97 -13.23 -26.35
CA MET A 145 -2.77 -12.11 -25.89
C MET A 145 -3.13 -12.27 -24.41
N TYR A 146 -2.74 -11.30 -23.59
CA TYR A 146 -3.11 -11.24 -22.17
C TYR A 146 -4.07 -10.11 -21.91
N ARG A 147 -5.17 -10.38 -21.23
CA ARG A 147 -6.05 -9.34 -20.69
C ARG A 147 -5.63 -9.01 -19.25
N MET A 148 -5.39 -7.74 -18.99
CA MET A 148 -5.01 -7.25 -17.67
C MET A 148 -6.23 -6.71 -16.93
N SER A 149 -6.32 -7.00 -15.63
CA SER A 149 -7.16 -6.26 -14.69
C SER A 149 -6.31 -5.61 -13.60
N ALA A 150 -6.77 -4.46 -13.11
CA ALA A 150 -6.06 -3.67 -12.11
C ALA A 150 -6.95 -3.30 -10.93
N GLU A 151 -6.48 -3.57 -9.72
CA GLU A 151 -7.24 -3.32 -8.48
C GLU A 151 -6.38 -2.62 -7.42
N ILE A 152 -7.04 -1.83 -6.57
CA ILE A 152 -6.38 -1.26 -5.39
C ILE A 152 -6.50 -2.27 -4.25
N PRO A 153 -5.40 -2.63 -3.57
CA PRO A 153 -5.48 -3.44 -2.37
C PRO A 153 -6.37 -2.79 -1.32
N ALA A 154 -7.23 -3.56 -0.66
CA ALA A 154 -8.12 -3.03 0.40
C ALA A 154 -7.35 -2.28 1.51
N SER A 155 -6.09 -2.66 1.78
CA SER A 155 -5.20 -1.98 2.74
C SER A 155 -4.89 -0.52 2.39
N ASP A 156 -5.02 -0.15 1.12
CA ASP A 156 -4.61 1.13 0.57
C ASP A 156 -5.79 2.04 0.25
N ASP A 157 -7.04 1.56 0.40
CA ASP A 157 -8.25 2.36 0.29
C ASP A 157 -8.86 2.65 1.67
N PHE A 158 -8.45 3.79 2.24
CA PHE A 158 -8.93 4.21 3.56
C PHE A 158 -10.45 4.39 3.62
N MET A 159 -11.06 4.94 2.57
CA MET A 159 -12.50 5.25 2.57
C MET A 159 -13.33 3.98 2.49
N ALA A 160 -12.94 3.03 1.64
CA ALA A 160 -13.58 1.73 1.54
C ALA A 160 -13.43 0.94 2.84
N MET A 161 -12.23 0.93 3.42
CA MET A 161 -11.98 0.24 4.69
C MET A 161 -12.78 0.87 5.83
N LYS A 162 -12.85 2.21 5.86
CA LYS A 162 -13.62 2.95 6.85
C LYS A 162 -15.09 2.58 6.84
N LYS A 163 -15.68 2.61 5.65
CA LYS A 163 -17.06 2.19 5.46
C LYS A 163 -17.27 0.74 5.92
N SER A 164 -16.36 -0.16 5.57
CA SER A 164 -16.46 -1.58 5.94
C SER A 164 -16.52 -1.81 7.46
N TRP A 165 -15.66 -1.15 8.25
CA TRP A 165 -15.72 -1.33 9.71
C TRP A 165 -16.90 -0.59 10.33
N GLU A 166 -17.30 0.57 9.78
CA GLU A 166 -18.49 1.31 10.25
C GLU A 166 -19.76 0.48 10.04
N ASP A 167 -19.92 -0.13 8.87
CA ASP A 167 -21.02 -1.04 8.54
C ASP A 167 -21.02 -2.29 9.45
N PHE A 168 -19.85 -2.88 9.68
CA PHE A 168 -19.70 -4.04 10.57
C PHE A 168 -20.17 -3.71 11.99
N TYR A 169 -19.66 -2.65 12.62
CA TYR A 169 -20.04 -2.30 13.98
C TYR A 169 -21.46 -1.75 14.09
N ALA A 170 -21.98 -1.07 13.05
CA ALA A 170 -23.39 -0.72 12.98
C ALA A 170 -24.26 -1.98 12.98
N SER A 171 -23.92 -2.99 12.17
CA SER A 171 -24.66 -4.26 12.13
C SER A 171 -24.62 -5.02 13.46
N GLU A 172 -23.47 -5.06 14.15
CA GLU A 172 -23.35 -5.70 15.47
C GLU A 172 -24.24 -5.05 16.52
N LEU A 173 -24.47 -3.73 16.44
CA LEU A 173 -25.39 -3.01 17.31
C LEU A 173 -26.86 -3.41 17.10
N PHE A 174 -27.23 -3.84 15.88
CA PHE A 174 -28.59 -4.28 15.56
C PHE A 174 -28.81 -5.80 15.74
N SER A 175 -27.75 -6.60 15.78
CA SER A 175 -27.85 -8.07 15.71
C SER A 175 -27.93 -8.83 17.04
N THR A 176 -27.91 -8.21 18.24
CA THR A 176 -27.92 -9.01 19.49
C THR A 176 -28.88 -8.57 20.60
N ARG A 177 -29.62 -9.58 21.07
CA ARG A 177 -30.64 -9.68 22.13
C ARG A 177 -30.23 -9.26 23.55
N ASN A 178 -29.14 -8.50 23.75
CA ASN A 178 -28.57 -8.29 25.08
C ASN A 178 -28.28 -6.80 25.41
N PRO A 179 -29.13 -6.12 26.20
CA PRO A 179 -29.09 -4.66 26.39
C PRO A 179 -27.98 -4.15 27.33
N VAL A 180 -27.07 -5.01 27.82
CA VAL A 180 -26.12 -4.68 28.90
C VAL A 180 -24.69 -4.38 28.40
N ARG A 181 -24.36 -4.64 27.13
CA ARG A 181 -23.06 -4.26 26.53
C ARG A 181 -23.23 -3.16 25.47
N LYS A 182 -23.81 -2.03 25.87
CA LYS A 182 -24.03 -0.84 25.03
C LYS A 182 -22.80 0.08 24.99
N ILE A 183 -21.61 -0.46 24.77
CA ILE A 183 -20.48 0.37 24.33
C ILE A 183 -20.31 0.03 22.87
N ALA A 184 -20.58 1.01 21.99
CA ALA A 184 -20.29 0.89 20.57
C ALA A 184 -18.82 0.48 20.43
N LYS A 185 -18.57 -0.80 20.17
CA LYS A 185 -17.23 -1.31 19.98
C LYS A 185 -16.72 -0.62 18.72
N ARG A 186 -15.58 0.06 18.82
CA ARG A 186 -14.94 0.73 17.70
C ARG A 186 -13.58 0.07 17.49
N PRO A 187 -13.07 0.06 16.25
CA PRO A 187 -11.72 -0.44 16.02
C PRO A 187 -10.72 0.50 16.69
N ASP A 188 -9.74 -0.07 17.36
CA ASP A 188 -8.72 0.68 18.10
C ASP A 188 -7.29 0.15 17.85
N THR A 189 -7.14 -0.92 17.05
CA THR A 189 -5.87 -1.63 16.89
C THR A 189 -5.47 -1.73 15.42
N ILE A 190 -4.23 -1.36 15.11
CA ILE A 190 -3.62 -1.49 13.78
C ILE A 190 -2.55 -2.59 13.82
N LEU A 191 -2.57 -3.45 12.81
CA LEU A 191 -1.54 -4.47 12.59
C LEU A 191 -0.65 -4.07 11.40
N VAL A 192 0.64 -3.86 11.66
CA VAL A 192 1.65 -3.61 10.63
C VAL A 192 2.52 -4.86 10.47
N ARG A 193 2.55 -5.43 9.27
CA ARG A 193 3.29 -6.66 8.93
C ARG A 193 4.44 -6.38 7.97
N GLY A 194 5.41 -7.29 7.94
CA GLY A 194 6.50 -7.33 6.96
C GLY A 194 7.51 -6.20 7.09
N VAL A 195 7.60 -5.56 8.25
CA VAL A 195 8.53 -4.44 8.48
C VAL A 195 9.87 -4.95 9.01
N PRO A 196 11.03 -4.44 8.53
CA PRO A 196 12.33 -4.92 8.97
C PRO A 196 12.57 -4.67 10.47
N SER A 197 12.88 -5.71 11.24
CA SER A 197 13.10 -5.63 12.69
C SER A 197 14.22 -4.64 13.05
N ARG A 198 15.26 -4.55 12.22
CA ARG A 198 16.38 -3.60 12.37
C ARG A 198 15.98 -2.13 12.27
N TRP A 199 14.83 -1.80 11.69
CA TRP A 199 14.36 -0.42 11.65
C TRP A 199 13.93 0.06 13.04
N PHE A 200 13.57 -0.88 13.91
CA PHE A 200 13.08 -0.65 15.27
C PHE A 200 14.10 -1.07 16.35
N ALA A 201 15.31 -1.45 15.98
CA ALA A 201 16.35 -1.82 16.93
C ALA A 201 16.96 -0.57 17.61
N GLU A 202 17.31 -0.67 18.90
CA GLU A 202 18.03 0.40 19.64
C GLU A 202 19.46 0.58 19.13
N THR A 203 20.13 -0.52 18.81
CA THR A 203 21.51 -0.52 18.33
C THR A 203 21.57 -1.05 16.91
N ARG A 204 22.55 -0.57 16.12
CA ARG A 204 22.74 -0.98 14.72
C ARG A 204 23.07 -2.48 14.55
N ILE A 205 23.44 -3.15 15.64
CA ILE A 205 23.91 -4.53 15.66
C ILE A 205 22.77 -5.50 16.06
N SER A 206 21.71 -5.01 16.70
CA SER A 206 20.58 -5.86 17.10
C SER A 206 19.69 -6.21 15.90
N SER A 207 19.35 -7.49 15.78
CA SER A 207 18.30 -7.99 14.87
C SER A 207 16.90 -7.91 15.48
N LYS A 208 16.78 -7.71 16.80
CA LYS A 208 15.50 -7.64 17.51
C LYS A 208 14.98 -6.21 17.55
N ALA A 209 13.70 -6.07 17.22
CA ALA A 209 12.97 -4.81 17.38
C ALA A 209 12.83 -4.47 18.87
N SER A 210 13.08 -3.21 19.22
CA SER A 210 12.88 -2.69 20.58
C SER A 210 11.46 -2.16 20.74
N THR A 211 10.81 -2.54 21.83
CA THR A 211 9.51 -1.99 22.24
C THR A 211 9.57 -0.47 22.40
N LEU A 212 10.65 0.06 22.99
CA LEU A 212 10.81 1.49 23.24
C LEU A 212 10.88 2.27 21.93
N VAL A 213 11.78 1.86 21.01
CA VAL A 213 11.95 2.54 19.72
C VAL A 213 10.67 2.45 18.88
N THR A 214 10.03 1.29 18.85
CA THR A 214 8.76 1.08 18.14
C THR A 214 7.66 1.96 18.71
N HIS A 215 7.53 2.01 20.04
CA HIS A 215 6.58 2.91 20.70
C HIS A 215 6.84 4.37 20.34
N THR A 216 8.09 4.84 20.40
CA THR A 216 8.44 6.20 19.99
C THR A 216 8.02 6.48 18.54
N ILE A 217 8.29 5.57 17.61
CA ILE A 217 7.93 5.75 16.19
C ILE A 217 6.41 5.84 16.01
N PHE A 218 5.66 4.88 16.55
CA PHE A 218 4.20 4.84 16.35
C PHE A 218 3.46 5.90 17.18
N SER A 219 4.06 6.40 18.27
CA SER A 219 3.48 7.50 19.06
C SER A 219 3.37 8.81 18.27
N ALA A 220 4.14 8.96 17.18
CA ALA A 220 3.99 10.07 16.25
C ALA A 220 2.63 10.07 15.53
N LEU A 221 1.97 8.91 15.42
CA LEU A 221 0.68 8.75 14.75
C LEU A 221 -0.52 9.02 15.66
N GLY A 222 -0.36 8.81 16.97
CA GLY A 222 -1.42 8.97 17.97
C GLY A 222 -1.02 8.41 19.33
N LYS A 223 -1.85 8.60 20.34
CA LYS A 223 -1.60 8.05 21.69
C LYS A 223 -1.83 6.55 21.72
N ILE A 224 -0.80 5.80 22.14
CA ILE A 224 -0.79 4.34 22.20
C ILE A 224 -1.21 3.89 23.60
N ARG A 225 -2.18 2.97 23.68
CA ARG A 225 -2.55 2.26 24.91
C ARG A 225 -1.63 1.05 25.14
N THR A 226 -1.48 0.22 24.11
CA THR A 226 -0.73 -1.04 24.17
C THR A 226 0.03 -1.25 22.87
N LEU A 227 1.25 -1.77 22.97
CA LEU A 227 2.07 -2.13 21.82
C LEU A 227 2.63 -3.53 21.98
N ASN A 228 2.48 -4.38 20.96
CA ASN A 228 3.05 -5.73 20.94
C ASN A 228 3.86 -5.95 19.66
N ILE A 229 5.06 -6.50 19.80
CA ILE A 229 5.95 -6.84 18.69
C ILE A 229 6.23 -8.33 18.73
N SER A 230 6.11 -8.97 17.58
CA SER A 230 6.48 -10.37 17.39
C SER A 230 7.17 -10.54 16.04
N ASN A 231 7.86 -11.66 15.85
CA ASN A 231 8.41 -11.98 14.54
C ASN A 231 7.26 -12.18 13.54
N ASP A 232 7.50 -11.77 12.31
CA ASP A 232 6.60 -12.05 11.19
C ASP A 232 7.06 -13.32 10.47
N ASP A 233 7.00 -14.42 11.23
CA ASP A 233 7.33 -15.76 10.74
C ASP A 233 6.10 -16.48 10.17
N GLU A 234 4.94 -15.81 10.10
CA GLU A 234 3.77 -16.31 9.37
C GLU A 234 4.11 -16.31 7.87
N LEU A 235 4.69 -17.43 7.41
CA LEU A 235 4.48 -17.90 6.06
C LEU A 235 2.98 -17.86 5.84
N ASP A 236 2.48 -17.02 4.94
CA ASP A 236 1.08 -17.10 4.52
C ASP A 236 0.89 -18.51 3.93
N GLU A 237 0.51 -19.49 4.76
CA GLU A 237 0.41 -20.90 4.40
C GLU A 237 -0.63 -21.17 3.30
N LYS A 238 -1.27 -20.14 2.73
CA LYS A 238 -2.30 -20.27 1.69
C LYS A 238 -2.33 -19.19 0.61
N LYS A 239 -1.23 -18.50 0.27
CA LYS A 239 -1.14 -17.74 -1.00
C LYS A 239 0.26 -17.81 -1.61
N ASP A 240 0.39 -18.73 -2.56
CA ASP A 240 1.33 -18.80 -3.68
C ASP A 240 2.80 -18.41 -3.43
N GLU A 241 3.69 -19.37 -3.70
CA GLU A 241 5.17 -19.35 -3.65
C GLU A 241 5.86 -18.21 -4.45
N THR A 242 5.12 -17.24 -4.99
CA THR A 242 5.63 -16.17 -5.84
C THR A 242 5.95 -14.87 -5.12
N ASN A 243 5.54 -14.70 -3.87
CA ASN A 243 6.19 -13.71 -3.02
C ASN A 243 7.50 -14.31 -2.53
N LYS A 244 8.64 -13.72 -2.93
CA LYS A 244 9.91 -13.89 -2.19
C LYS A 244 9.60 -13.62 -0.72
N GLY A 245 9.42 -14.69 0.04
CA GLY A 245 8.86 -14.66 1.37
C GLY A 245 9.62 -13.72 2.27
N LEU A 246 8.94 -13.19 3.28
CA LEU A 246 9.61 -12.51 4.37
C LEU A 246 10.70 -13.46 4.89
N ILE A 247 11.95 -13.00 4.92
CA ILE A 247 13.03 -13.82 5.46
C ILE A 247 12.75 -13.96 6.95
N SER A 248 12.42 -15.18 7.38
CA SER A 248 12.11 -15.49 8.78
C SER A 248 13.18 -14.93 9.72
N GLY A 249 12.74 -14.31 10.80
CA GLY A 249 13.60 -13.64 11.78
C GLY A 249 14.17 -12.27 11.40
N LEU A 250 14.01 -11.78 10.16
CA LEU A 250 14.44 -10.42 9.77
C LEU A 250 13.32 -9.38 9.81
N ASN A 251 12.07 -9.83 9.74
CA ASN A 251 10.89 -8.98 9.72
C ASN A 251 10.04 -9.21 10.99
N CYS A 252 9.38 -8.15 11.44
CA CYS A 252 8.48 -8.19 12.59
C CYS A 252 7.08 -7.72 12.22
N LYS A 253 6.11 -8.18 13.00
CA LYS A 253 4.75 -7.66 13.02
C LYS A 253 4.53 -6.84 14.29
N VAL A 254 3.89 -5.70 14.14
CA VAL A 254 3.64 -4.73 15.21
C VAL A 254 2.13 -4.51 15.34
N TRP A 255 1.61 -4.78 16.53
CA TRP A 255 0.24 -4.46 16.93
C TRP A 255 0.26 -3.16 17.73
N VAL A 256 -0.47 -2.17 17.26
CA VAL A 256 -0.57 -0.85 17.89
C VAL A 256 -2.01 -0.59 18.26
N GLN A 257 -2.31 -0.64 19.56
CA GLN A 257 -3.62 -0.28 20.10
C GLN A 257 -3.60 1.17 20.56
N PHE A 258 -4.54 1.98 20.08
CA PHE A 258 -4.65 3.39 20.41
C PHE A 258 -5.59 3.63 21.60
N GLU A 259 -5.38 4.76 22.30
CA GLU A 259 -6.24 5.16 23.41
C GLU A 259 -7.65 5.53 22.93
N ASN A 260 -7.74 6.26 21.81
CA ASN A 260 -9.00 6.82 21.30
C ASN A 260 -9.22 6.47 19.84
N TYR A 261 -10.49 6.46 19.42
CA TYR A 261 -10.87 6.21 18.02
C TYR A 261 -10.25 7.24 17.06
N ASP A 262 -10.16 8.50 17.46
CA ASP A 262 -9.59 9.55 16.60
C ASP A 262 -8.10 9.33 16.33
N ASP A 263 -7.35 8.86 17.34
CA ASP A 263 -5.94 8.49 17.20
C ASP A 263 -5.80 7.29 16.23
N PHE A 264 -6.63 6.26 16.39
CA PHE A 264 -6.70 5.12 15.46
C PHE A 264 -7.06 5.55 14.03
N HIS A 265 -8.11 6.37 13.87
CA HIS A 265 -8.61 6.84 12.58
C HIS A 265 -7.55 7.64 11.83
N ASN A 266 -6.89 8.57 12.52
CA ASN A 266 -5.84 9.40 11.94
C ASN A 266 -4.58 8.57 11.60
N ALA A 267 -4.21 7.62 12.47
CA ALA A 267 -3.11 6.69 12.19
C ALA A 267 -3.41 5.82 10.96
N MET A 268 -4.62 5.28 10.83
CA MET A 268 -5.04 4.52 9.65
C MET A 268 -5.00 5.39 8.39
N LYS A 269 -5.58 6.60 8.42
CA LYS A 269 -5.52 7.55 7.28
C LYS A 269 -4.07 7.87 6.88
N ALA A 270 -3.18 7.97 7.87
CA ALA A 270 -1.77 8.25 7.65
C ALA A 270 -0.99 7.09 7.01
N LEU A 271 -1.33 5.84 7.36
CA LEU A 271 -0.64 4.62 6.88
C LEU A 271 -1.16 4.15 5.52
N CYS A 272 -2.47 4.25 5.25
CA CYS A 272 -3.06 3.82 3.99
C CYS A 272 -2.41 4.52 2.79
N GLY A 273 -1.97 3.74 1.80
CA GLY A 273 -1.32 4.27 0.59
C GLY A 273 0.05 4.91 0.85
N ARG A 274 0.74 4.50 1.92
CA ARG A 274 2.13 4.89 2.18
C ARG A 274 3.02 3.67 2.43
N SER A 275 4.30 3.81 2.09
CA SER A 275 5.36 2.89 2.48
C SER A 275 6.17 3.50 3.60
N LEU A 276 6.58 2.67 4.56
CA LEU A 276 7.62 3.05 5.51
C LEU A 276 8.99 3.01 4.80
N GLU A 277 9.73 4.10 4.88
CA GLU A 277 11.04 4.27 4.27
C GLU A 277 12.04 4.78 5.31
N LYS A 278 13.30 4.31 5.23
CA LYS A 278 14.39 4.78 6.08
C LYS A 278 15.41 5.50 5.21
N LYS A 279 15.68 6.77 5.51
CA LYS A 279 16.77 7.50 4.84
C LYS A 279 18.10 6.98 5.34
N PHE A 280 18.85 6.29 4.48
CA PHE A 280 20.24 5.98 4.74
C PHE A 280 21.08 7.19 4.35
N TYR A 281 21.59 7.95 5.33
CA TYR A 281 22.67 8.87 5.05
C TYR A 281 23.87 8.04 4.62
N LYS A 282 24.29 8.16 3.36
CA LYS A 282 25.62 7.73 2.95
C LYS A 282 26.61 8.58 3.74
N THR A 283 27.23 8.00 4.75
CA THR A 283 28.50 8.52 5.25
C THR A 283 29.49 8.30 4.12
N ASN A 284 29.86 9.37 3.41
CA ASN A 284 30.99 9.33 2.50
C ASN A 284 32.21 8.87 3.32
N GLY A 285 32.72 7.69 2.97
CA GLY A 285 34.02 7.21 3.44
C GLY A 285 35.13 7.87 2.66
#